data_AF-A0Y227-F1
#
_entry.id   AF-A0Y227-F1
#
_cell.length_a   1.000
_cell.length_b   1.000
_cell.length_c   1.000
_cell.angle_alpha   90.00
_cell.angle_beta   90.00
_cell.angle_gamma   90.00
#
_symmetry.space_group_name_H-M   'P 1'
#
loop_
_entity.id
_entity.type
_entity.pdbx_description
1 polymer ?
#
loop_
_entity_poly.entity_id
_entity_poly.type
_entity_poly.pdbx_seq_one_letter_code
_entity_poly.pdbx_strand_id
1 'polypeptide(L)' 'MAKSETDRTTLDLFEYEKRPGRPKTNPLSRDMQLKVNKRNQIKRDKARGLKRVN' A
#
# COMPACT_ATOMS: atom_id res chain seq x y z
N MET A 1 -8.35 -6.44 15.55
CA MET A 1 -8.53 -5.29 14.65
C MET A 1 -9.99 -5.23 14.27
N ALA A 2 -10.70 -4.16 14.62
CA ALA A 2 -12.09 -3.97 14.17
C ALA A 2 -12.08 -3.76 12.66
N LYS A 3 -12.72 -4.67 11.91
CA LYS A 3 -12.98 -4.44 10.48
C LYS A 3 -14.12 -3.44 10.40
N SER A 4 -13.86 -2.26 9.84
CA SER A 4 -14.93 -1.32 9.50
C SER A 4 -15.72 -1.92 8.34
N GLU A 5 -16.90 -2.46 8.62
CA GLU A 5 -17.88 -2.76 7.58
C GLU A 5 -18.36 -1.42 7.03
N THR A 6 -17.96 -1.10 5.80
CA THR A 6 -18.48 0.06 5.09
C THR A 6 -19.91 -0.27 4.68
N ASP A 7 -20.87 0.33 5.37
CA ASP A 7 -22.28 0.25 5.02
C ASP A 7 -22.48 0.85 3.62
N ARG A 8 -23.07 0.08 2.70
CA ARG A 8 -23.09 0.44 1.26
C ARG A 8 -24.23 1.37 0.88
N THR A 9 -25.21 1.56 1.76
CA THR A 9 -26.47 2.26 1.50
C THR A 9 -26.53 3.63 2.16
N THR A 10 -25.73 3.87 3.19
CA THR A 10 -25.67 5.15 3.91
C THR A 10 -24.57 6.01 3.31
N LEU A 11 -24.91 7.23 2.86
CA LEU A 11 -23.94 8.22 2.39
C LEU A 11 -22.92 8.52 3.51
N ASP A 12 -21.64 8.24 3.31
CA ASP A 12 -20.57 8.57 4.25
C ASP A 12 -20.32 10.09 4.22
N LEU A 13 -21.01 10.80 5.10
CA LEU A 13 -20.90 12.27 5.26
C LEU A 13 -19.48 12.74 5.57
N PHE A 14 -18.58 11.82 5.95
CA PHE A 14 -17.20 12.08 6.34
C PHE A 14 -16.19 11.40 5.41
N GLU A 15 -16.59 11.01 4.19
CA GLU A 15 -15.68 10.40 3.20
C GLU A 15 -14.49 11.31 2.88
N TYR A 16 -14.73 12.62 2.81
CA TYR A 16 -13.71 13.62 2.49
C TYR A 16 -12.92 14.10 3.71
N GLU A 17 -13.30 13.68 4.92
CA GLU A 17 -12.56 14.05 6.13
C GLU A 17 -11.28 13.23 6.27
N LYS A 18 -10.18 13.92 6.60
CA LYS A 18 -8.88 13.29 6.80
C LYS A 18 -8.91 12.47 8.10
N ARG A 19 -9.13 11.15 7.98
CA ARG A 19 -9.03 10.23 9.11
C ARG A 19 -7.57 10.15 9.62
N PRO A 20 -7.29 10.51 10.89
CA PRO A 20 -5.94 10.37 11.44
C PRO A 20 -5.53 8.90 11.45
N GLY A 21 -4.32 8.61 10.94
CA GLY A 21 -3.75 7.26 10.94
C GLY A 21 -3.86 6.46 9.64
N ARG A 22 -4.51 6.98 8.58
CA ARG A 22 -4.40 6.39 7.23
C ARG A 22 -3.54 7.29 6.35
N PRO A 23 -2.22 7.00 6.20
CA PRO A 23 -1.43 7.65 5.16
C PRO A 23 -2.17 7.48 3.84
N LYS A 24 -2.36 8.58 3.09
CA LYS A 24 -2.93 8.52 1.75
C LYS A 24 -2.27 7.35 1.03
N THR A 25 -3.11 6.43 0.55
CA THR A 25 -2.74 5.36 -0.37
C THR A 25 -1.62 5.87 -1.28
N ASN A 26 -0.52 5.11 -1.32
CA ASN A 26 0.77 5.47 -1.93
C ASN A 26 0.62 6.53 -3.03
N PRO A 27 1.33 7.68 -2.98
CA PRO A 27 1.18 8.76 -3.96
C PRO A 27 1.50 8.33 -5.40
N LEU A 28 2.11 7.16 -5.57
CA LEU A 28 2.36 6.53 -6.86
C LEU A 28 1.15 5.69 -7.31
N SER A 29 0.85 5.79 -8.61
CA SER A 29 -0.02 4.81 -9.29
C SER A 29 0.45 3.38 -9.03
N ARG A 30 -0.48 2.42 -9.09
CA ARG A 30 -0.23 1.00 -8.79
C ARG A 30 0.96 0.43 -9.58
N ASP A 31 1.09 0.78 -10.85
CA ASP A 31 2.19 0.30 -11.71
C ASP A 31 3.55 0.83 -11.26
N MET A 32 3.59 2.11 -10.86
CA MET A 32 4.79 2.73 -10.32
C MET A 32 5.16 2.15 -8.96
N GLN A 33 4.16 1.90 -8.11
CA GLN A 33 4.35 1.22 -6.83
C GLN A 33 4.94 -0.19 -7.03
N LEU A 34 4.44 -0.98 -7.97
CA LEU A 34 4.96 -2.32 -8.26
C LEU A 34 6.43 -2.27 -8.70
N LYS A 35 6.79 -1.31 -9.56
CA LYS A 35 8.18 -1.08 -9.99
C LYS A 35 9.09 -0.73 -8.82
N VAL A 36 8.69 0.22 -7.97
CA VAL A 36 9.46 0.65 -6.79
C VAL A 36 9.63 -0.50 -5.80
N ASN A 37 8.55 -1.22 -5.50
CA ASN A 37 8.59 -2.36 -4.59
C ASN A 37 9.53 -3.46 -5.10
N LYS A 38 9.51 -3.76 -6.41
CA LYS A 38 10.38 -4.76 -7.00
C LYS A 38 11.85 -4.36 -6.93
N ARG A 39 12.18 -3.09 -7.19
CA ARG A 39 13.55 -2.57 -7.02
C ARG A 39 14.03 -2.69 -5.58
N ASN A 40 13.19 -2.30 -4.62
CA ASN A 40 13.52 -2.39 -3.19
C ASN A 40 13.69 -3.83 -2.72
N GLN A 41 12.89 -4.77 -3.25
CA GLN A 41 13.07 -6.21 -3.02
C GLN A 41 14.45 -6.65 -3.48
N ILE A 42 14.80 -6.40 -4.75
CA ILE A 42 16.09 -6.83 -5.32
C ILE A 42 17.27 -6.22 -4.55
N LYS A 43 17.19 -4.94 -4.18
CA LYS A 43 18.23 -4.27 -3.38
C LYS A 43 18.42 -4.94 -2.02
N ARG A 44 17.33 -5.27 -1.33
CA ARG A 44 17.36 -5.99 -0.04
C ARG A 44 17.92 -7.40 -0.19
N ASP A 45 17.47 -8.13 -1.21
CA ASP A 45 17.89 -9.51 -1.44
C ASP A 45 19.38 -9.58 -1.76
N LYS A 46 19.88 -8.65 -2.60
CA LYS A 46 21.31 -8.49 -2.88
C LYS A 46 22.11 -8.17 -1.62
N ALA A 47 21.63 -7.25 -0.78
CA ALA A 47 22.28 -6.91 0.49
C ALA A 47 22.33 -8.08 1.48
N ARG A 48 21.36 -9.01 1.38
CA ARG A 48 21.30 -10.23 2.20
C ARG A 48 22.00 -11.44 1.55
N GLY A 49 22.62 -11.26 0.37
CA GLY A 49 23.29 -12.35 -0.35
C GLY A 49 22.34 -13.38 -0.99
N LEU A 50 21.04 -13.09 -1.08
CA LEU A 50 20.07 -13.97 -1.74
C LEU A 50 20.26 -13.89 -3.25
N LYS A 51 20.42 -15.05 -3.88
CA LYS A 51 20.46 -15.19 -5.34
C LYS A 51 19.08 -15.57 -5.87
N ARG A 52 18.76 -15.15 -7.09
CA ARG A 52 17.56 -15.63 -7.78
C ARG A 52 17.71 -17.12 -8.04
N VAL A 53 16.68 -17.88 -7.69
CA VAL A 53 16.53 -19.25 -8.17
C VAL A 53 16.11 -19.13 -9.63
N ASN A 54 16.92 -19.70 -10.53
CA ASN A 54 16.60 -19.82 -11.96
C ASN A 54 15.77 -21.08 -12.20
#